data_AF-A0A094D727-F1
#
_entry.id   AF-A0A094D727-F1
#
_cell.length_a   1.000
_cell.length_b   1.000
_cell.length_c   1.000
_cell.angle_alpha   90.00
_cell.angle_beta   90.00
_cell.angle_gamma   90.00
#
_symmetry.space_group_name_H-M   'P 1'
#
loop_
_entity.id
_entity.type
_entity.pdbx_description
1 polymer ?
#
loop_
_entity_poly.entity_id
_entity_poly.type
_entity_poly.pdbx_seq_one_letter_code
_entity_poly.pdbx_strand_id
1 'polypeptide(L)'
;MESPCYHADAGLYTIKSCVPSSSSFLPTYSSKTGSQLSAMYTLPILRLKGLVGQIVPDATLESVHEIPSTHITRLYTLKISGSRELLLSLQPSLAVRLLRNEQALMLCEANLIHFLDKTPSSTTLKPAPEEEGADSSLLSSLIPKMLKHSSNTKEMGYPYTIFEQVSGSSLSSQSIYLTVSERRHVDTQIGKLVRDLALITSPTGTFGPVIKVCGDPFAQGASPGAGAGGAETWSFAFDALVESILRDGEDMSVLLPYETIRRQFSRLSWRLKAVTTPRLTLPDAGDDAVVLVERRLEEGPLSPEDAVRVTGLRHWCKGIFGDPLMSSCFENPSEGFSAGWKGDADKDLIEDREGANTRMLLYRCYRAIVDIVIEYYRPRNESSRFEMDARKRLTGVLTELETVDLEGSQTPKRNRTESMAAADMTIAKKFKGENDK
;
A
#
# COMPACT_ATOMS: atom_id res chain seq x y z
N MET A 1 14.35 18.29 -53.84
CA MET A 1 14.79 16.90 -53.59
C MET A 1 15.79 16.96 -52.45
N GLU A 2 15.58 16.07 -51.48
CA GLU A 2 16.48 15.68 -50.39
C GLU A 2 16.67 16.67 -49.21
N SER A 3 16.08 16.26 -48.09
CA SER A 3 16.36 16.71 -46.72
C SER A 3 17.67 16.11 -46.21
N PRO A 4 18.37 16.79 -45.29
CA PRO A 4 19.26 16.13 -44.35
C PRO A 4 18.73 16.20 -42.90
N CYS A 5 18.70 15.04 -42.26
CA CYS A 5 18.55 14.85 -40.83
C CYS A 5 19.68 15.55 -40.04
N TYR A 6 19.35 16.14 -38.90
CA TYR A 6 20.32 16.42 -37.84
C TYR A 6 19.98 15.57 -36.61
N HIS A 7 20.92 14.69 -36.29
CA HIS A 7 20.98 13.86 -35.09
C HIS A 7 21.07 14.71 -33.82
N ALA A 8 20.27 14.36 -32.82
CA ALA A 8 20.44 14.81 -31.44
C ALA A 8 21.47 13.91 -30.74
N ASP A 9 22.49 14.54 -30.18
CA ASP A 9 23.60 13.94 -29.46
C ASP A 9 23.13 13.58 -28.04
N ALA A 10 23.09 12.27 -27.73
CA ALA A 10 22.76 11.76 -26.41
C ALA A 10 24.05 11.59 -25.61
N GLY A 11 24.33 12.56 -24.73
CA GLY A 11 25.45 12.54 -23.80
C GLY A 11 25.40 11.33 -22.87
N LEU A 12 26.40 10.46 -23.03
CA LEU A 12 26.73 9.33 -22.16
C LEU A 12 27.15 9.84 -20.77
N TYR A 13 26.33 9.57 -19.74
CA TYR A 13 26.80 9.58 -18.35
C TYR A 13 27.21 8.17 -17.95
N THR A 14 28.53 7.97 -17.84
CA THR A 14 29.16 6.77 -17.30
C THR A 14 28.80 6.60 -15.82
N ILE A 15 27.98 5.59 -15.49
CA ILE A 15 27.78 5.14 -14.11
C ILE A 15 29.03 4.35 -13.71
N LYS A 16 29.86 4.95 -12.85
CA LYS A 16 30.93 4.21 -12.15
C LYS A 16 30.28 3.21 -11.20
N SER A 17 30.50 1.92 -11.48
CA SER A 17 30.17 0.82 -10.58
C SER A 17 31.05 0.89 -9.33
N CYS A 18 30.47 1.32 -8.21
CA CYS A 18 31.04 1.03 -6.90
C CYS A 18 30.56 -0.35 -6.46
N VAL A 19 31.50 -1.29 -6.36
CA VAL A 19 31.31 -2.61 -5.75
C VAL A 19 30.87 -2.40 -4.29
N PRO A 20 29.70 -2.91 -3.85
CA PRO A 20 29.37 -2.93 -2.43
C PRO A 20 30.19 -4.04 -1.77
N SER A 21 30.93 -3.68 -0.72
CA SER A 21 31.59 -4.62 0.16
C SER A 21 30.53 -5.47 0.86
N SER A 22 30.63 -6.78 0.73
CA SER A 22 29.76 -7.76 1.37
C SER A 22 29.77 -7.57 2.88
N SER A 23 28.69 -7.02 3.43
CA SER A 23 28.40 -7.11 4.85
C SER A 23 26.89 -6.99 5.09
N SER A 24 26.19 -8.11 4.98
CA SER A 24 24.82 -8.28 5.44
C SER A 24 24.83 -8.32 6.97
N PHE A 25 24.88 -7.16 7.62
CA PHE A 25 24.75 -7.06 9.07
C PHE A 25 23.31 -6.71 9.44
N LEU A 26 22.59 -7.74 9.88
CA LEU A 26 21.37 -7.63 10.67
C LEU A 26 21.67 -6.75 11.90
N PRO A 27 20.72 -5.91 12.36
CA PRO A 27 20.86 -5.23 13.64
C PRO A 27 20.89 -6.29 14.74
N THR A 28 22.09 -6.59 15.23
CA THR A 28 22.27 -7.41 16.42
C THR A 28 22.01 -6.51 17.60
N TYR A 29 20.88 -6.70 18.28
CA TYR A 29 20.72 -6.16 19.63
C TYR A 29 21.85 -6.75 20.48
N SER A 30 22.82 -5.93 20.87
CA SER A 30 23.84 -6.32 21.84
C SER A 30 23.14 -6.56 23.17
N SER A 31 22.76 -7.81 23.42
CA SER A 31 22.40 -8.28 24.75
C SER A 31 23.66 -8.22 25.58
N LYS A 32 23.84 -7.12 26.32
CA LYS A 32 24.75 -7.11 27.46
C LYS A 32 24.31 -8.24 28.39
N THR A 33 25.23 -9.18 28.57
CA THR A 33 25.11 -10.36 29.40
C THR A 33 24.58 -10.00 30.80
N GLY A 34 23.55 -10.73 31.24
CA GLY A 34 23.13 -10.74 32.65
C GLY A 34 22.04 -9.75 33.05
N SER A 35 20.93 -9.67 32.31
CA SER A 35 19.67 -9.14 32.85
C SER A 35 18.59 -10.19 32.66
N GLN A 36 17.95 -10.65 33.75
CA GLN A 36 16.73 -11.44 33.67
C GLN A 36 15.73 -10.68 32.80
N LEU A 37 15.48 -11.16 31.58
CA LEU A 37 14.41 -10.62 30.74
C LEU A 37 13.10 -10.85 31.50
N SER A 38 12.37 -9.77 31.77
CA SER A 38 11.08 -9.85 32.46
C SER A 38 10.16 -10.82 31.70
N ALA A 39 9.41 -11.65 32.45
CA ALA A 39 8.48 -12.64 31.91
C ALA A 39 7.45 -12.03 30.93
N MET A 40 7.23 -10.71 30.97
CA MET A 40 6.40 -9.99 29.99
C MET A 40 6.98 -9.96 28.57
N TYR A 41 8.29 -10.15 28.39
CA TYR A 41 8.95 -10.07 27.08
C TYR A 41 9.22 -11.44 26.46
N THR A 42 9.07 -12.52 27.23
CA THR A 42 9.32 -13.88 26.78
C THR A 42 8.03 -14.55 26.30
N LEU A 43 8.09 -15.26 25.18
CA LEU A 43 6.97 -16.02 24.64
C LEU A 43 6.55 -17.14 25.63
N PRO A 44 5.28 -17.22 26.08
CA PRO A 44 4.87 -18.20 27.09
C PRO A 44 4.70 -19.61 26.47
N ILE A 45 5.80 -20.32 26.27
CA ILE A 45 5.86 -21.62 25.56
C ILE A 45 4.89 -22.66 26.12
N LEU A 46 4.70 -22.72 27.45
CA LEU A 46 3.75 -23.68 28.05
C LEU A 46 2.29 -23.40 27.67
N ARG A 47 1.89 -22.12 27.59
CA ARG A 47 0.56 -21.73 27.10
C ARG A 47 0.41 -22.07 25.62
N LEU A 48 1.47 -21.81 24.85
CA LEU A 48 1.50 -22.11 23.42
C LEU A 48 1.36 -23.62 23.13
N LYS A 49 1.98 -24.49 23.94
CA LYS A 49 1.78 -25.95 23.86
C LYS A 49 0.30 -26.34 23.98
N GLY A 50 -0.39 -25.80 24.98
CA GLY A 50 -1.81 -26.05 25.19
C GLY A 50 -2.67 -25.54 24.03
N LEU A 51 -2.34 -24.37 23.48
CA LEU A 51 -3.03 -23.80 22.33
C LEU A 51 -2.84 -24.61 21.05
N VAL A 52 -1.61 -25.05 20.77
CA VAL A 52 -1.32 -25.92 19.63
C VAL A 52 -2.13 -27.22 19.72
N GLY A 53 -2.19 -27.84 20.90
CA GLY A 53 -3.01 -29.03 21.10
C GLY A 53 -4.52 -28.80 20.98
N GLN A 54 -5.02 -27.57 21.13
CA GLN A 54 -6.42 -27.24 20.84
C GLN A 54 -6.69 -27.06 19.35
N ILE A 55 -5.75 -26.46 18.63
CA ILE A 55 -5.87 -26.16 17.20
C ILE A 55 -5.61 -27.40 16.36
N VAL A 56 -4.63 -28.21 16.75
CA VAL A 56 -4.21 -29.45 16.09
C VAL A 56 -4.13 -30.55 17.15
N PRO A 57 -5.24 -31.26 17.45
CA PRO A 57 -5.34 -32.22 18.55
C PRO A 57 -4.26 -33.30 18.59
N ASP A 58 -3.81 -33.75 17.42
CA ASP A 58 -2.83 -34.83 17.29
C ASP A 58 -1.37 -34.32 17.23
N ALA A 59 -1.15 -33.01 17.40
CA ALA A 59 0.17 -32.43 17.27
C ALA A 59 0.72 -31.87 18.58
N THR A 60 2.02 -32.09 18.79
CA THR A 60 2.78 -31.50 19.90
C THR A 60 3.74 -30.44 19.39
N LEU A 61 3.85 -29.32 20.10
CA LEU A 61 4.84 -28.29 19.80
C LEU A 61 6.25 -28.77 20.17
N GLU A 62 7.11 -28.90 19.16
CA GLU A 62 8.49 -29.39 19.29
C GLU A 62 9.47 -28.24 19.51
N SER A 63 9.37 -27.17 18.71
CA SER A 63 10.27 -26.02 18.80
C SER A 63 9.62 -24.73 18.28
N VAL A 64 10.20 -23.60 18.68
CA VAL A 64 9.74 -22.26 18.30
C VAL A 64 10.94 -21.44 17.88
N HIS A 65 10.85 -20.80 16.71
CA HIS A 65 11.92 -19.97 16.15
C HIS A 65 11.35 -18.61 15.78
N GLU A 66 12.01 -17.53 16.19
CA GLU A 66 11.65 -16.19 15.75
C GLU A 66 12.07 -15.99 14.29
N ILE A 67 11.18 -15.40 13.50
CA ILE A 67 11.46 -15.02 12.11
C ILE A 67 11.90 -13.56 12.11
N PRO A 68 13.15 -13.26 11.73
CA PRO A 68 13.60 -11.87 11.59
C PRO A 68 12.67 -11.13 10.63
N SER A 69 12.21 -9.95 11.07
CA SER A 69 11.27 -9.15 10.31
C SER A 69 11.59 -7.67 10.44
N THR A 70 11.43 -6.93 9.35
CA THR A 70 11.46 -5.46 9.35
C THR A 70 10.15 -4.86 9.88
N HIS A 71 9.14 -5.70 10.07
CA HIS A 71 7.82 -5.35 10.58
C HIS A 71 7.78 -5.34 12.11
N ILE A 72 6.83 -4.59 12.66
CA ILE A 72 6.71 -4.40 14.11
C ILE A 72 6.07 -5.60 14.83
N THR A 73 5.24 -6.38 14.14
CA THR A 73 4.68 -7.63 14.65
C THR A 73 5.77 -8.66 14.82
N ARG A 74 5.75 -9.41 15.92
CA ARG A 74 6.71 -10.49 16.15
C ARG A 74 6.21 -11.76 15.50
N LEU A 75 7.03 -12.36 14.65
CA LEU A 75 6.69 -13.54 13.88
C LEU A 75 7.49 -14.74 14.39
N TYR A 76 6.83 -15.88 14.59
CA TYR A 76 7.47 -17.12 15.02
C TYR A 76 7.02 -18.30 14.18
N THR A 77 7.96 -19.15 13.76
CA THR A 77 7.68 -20.48 13.24
C THR A 77 7.49 -21.44 14.41
N LEU A 78 6.34 -22.11 14.45
CA LEU A 78 6.05 -23.17 15.41
C LEU A 78 6.21 -24.52 14.70
N LYS A 79 7.25 -25.28 15.06
CA LYS A 79 7.41 -26.65 14.56
C LYS A 79 6.60 -27.59 15.42
N ILE A 80 5.69 -28.33 14.80
CA ILE A 80 4.82 -29.29 15.46
C ILE A 80 5.10 -30.70 14.94
N SER A 81 4.73 -31.71 15.71
CA SER A 81 4.94 -33.11 15.33
C SER A 81 4.32 -33.45 13.97
N GLY A 82 4.99 -34.33 13.23
CA GLY A 82 4.61 -34.66 11.85
C GLY A 82 5.18 -33.71 10.80
N SER A 83 6.28 -33.02 11.10
CA SER A 83 7.00 -32.10 10.19
C SER A 83 6.15 -30.94 9.66
N ARG A 84 5.10 -30.56 10.39
CA ARG A 84 4.25 -29.42 10.05
C ARG A 84 4.78 -28.17 10.73
N GLU A 85 4.59 -27.04 10.08
CA GLU A 85 4.93 -25.72 10.62
C GLU A 85 3.70 -24.84 10.64
N LEU A 86 3.58 -24.02 11.68
CA LEU A 86 2.58 -22.96 11.80
C LEU A 86 3.28 -21.61 11.95
N LEU A 87 2.61 -20.54 11.50
CA LEU A 87 3.06 -19.18 11.71
C LEU A 87 2.30 -18.56 12.89
N LEU A 88 3.02 -18.09 13.90
CA LEU A 88 2.46 -17.25 14.96
C LEU A 88 2.83 -15.80 14.68
N SER A 89 1.80 -14.97 14.49
CA SER A 89 1.90 -13.52 14.50
C SER A 89 1.45 -12.99 15.87
N LEU A 90 2.31 -12.21 16.52
CA LEU A 90 2.09 -11.68 17.86
C LEU A 90 2.20 -10.16 17.83
N GLN A 91 1.36 -9.47 18.61
CA GLN A 91 1.44 -8.01 18.75
C GLN A 91 2.88 -7.58 19.09
N PRO A 92 3.35 -6.39 18.62
CA PRO A 92 4.62 -5.82 19.05
C PRO A 92 4.79 -5.82 20.58
N SER A 93 6.04 -5.83 21.06
CA SER A 93 6.28 -5.74 22.50
C SER A 93 5.84 -4.39 23.06
N LEU A 94 5.58 -4.31 24.37
CA LEU A 94 5.17 -3.07 25.04
C LEU A 94 6.22 -1.95 24.95
N ALA A 95 7.47 -2.28 24.63
CA ALA A 95 8.54 -1.31 24.43
C ALA A 95 8.44 -0.60 23.06
N VAL A 96 7.71 -1.18 22.10
CA VAL A 96 7.51 -0.58 20.79
C VAL A 96 6.38 0.43 20.87
N ARG A 97 6.70 1.70 20.67
CA ARG A 97 5.68 2.74 20.54
C ARG A 97 4.95 2.56 19.21
N LEU A 98 3.63 2.41 19.29
CA LEU A 98 2.75 2.23 18.13
C LEU A 98 2.14 3.56 17.71
N LEU A 99 2.04 3.77 16.40
CA LEU A 99 1.23 4.85 15.83
C LEU A 99 -0.25 4.61 16.14
N ARG A 100 -1.07 5.67 16.06
CA ARG A 100 -2.51 5.56 16.31
C ARG A 100 -3.20 4.55 15.38
N ASN A 101 -2.78 4.48 14.11
CA ASN A 101 -3.29 3.53 13.12
C ASN A 101 -2.76 2.10 13.29
N GLU A 102 -1.78 1.88 14.18
CA GLU A 102 -1.17 0.58 14.45
C GLU A 102 -1.71 -0.09 15.72
N GLN A 103 -2.57 0.58 16.48
CA GLN A 103 -3.07 0.05 17.76
C GLN A 103 -3.89 -1.23 17.60
N ALA A 104 -4.49 -1.45 16.42
CA ALA A 104 -5.38 -2.57 16.15
C ALA A 104 -4.85 -3.56 15.10
N LEU A 105 -3.53 -3.60 14.83
CA LEU A 105 -2.94 -4.40 13.73
C LEU A 105 -3.39 -5.86 13.71
N MET A 106 -3.34 -6.54 14.86
CA MET A 106 -3.69 -7.96 14.97
C MET A 106 -5.15 -8.22 14.61
N LEU A 107 -6.04 -7.32 15.04
CA LEU A 107 -7.47 -7.42 14.79
C LEU A 107 -7.79 -7.04 13.34
N CYS A 108 -7.14 -6.01 12.78
CA CYS A 108 -7.28 -5.64 11.37
C CYS A 108 -6.91 -6.81 10.43
N GLU A 109 -5.78 -7.48 10.70
CA GLU A 109 -5.34 -8.64 9.91
C GLU A 109 -6.33 -9.80 10.00
N ALA A 110 -6.73 -10.18 11.22
CA ALA A 110 -7.69 -11.26 11.42
C ALA A 110 -9.05 -10.95 10.78
N ASN A 111 -9.53 -9.71 10.89
CA ASN A 111 -10.81 -9.29 10.29
C ASN A 111 -10.74 -9.32 8.77
N LEU A 112 -9.64 -8.86 8.17
CA LEU A 112 -9.49 -8.88 6.72
C LEU A 112 -9.47 -10.32 6.20
N ILE A 113 -8.67 -11.19 6.81
CA ILE A 113 -8.57 -12.59 6.40
C ILE A 113 -9.93 -13.30 6.58
N HIS A 114 -10.61 -13.06 7.70
CA HIS A 114 -11.95 -13.60 7.92
C HIS A 114 -12.97 -13.10 6.90
N PHE A 115 -12.92 -11.82 6.56
CA PHE A 115 -13.78 -11.23 5.54
C PHE A 115 -13.51 -11.86 4.17
N LEU A 116 -12.25 -11.96 3.76
CA LEU A 116 -11.85 -12.52 2.47
C LEU A 116 -12.22 -14.00 2.34
N ASP A 117 -12.05 -14.79 3.40
CA ASP A 117 -12.42 -16.23 3.42
C ASP A 117 -13.94 -16.45 3.28
N LYS A 118 -14.75 -15.52 3.81
CA LYS A 118 -16.21 -15.55 3.70
C LYS A 118 -16.76 -14.92 2.44
N THR A 119 -15.97 -14.11 1.74
CA THR A 119 -16.41 -13.46 0.51
C THR A 119 -16.34 -14.51 -0.59
N PRO A 120 -17.46 -14.98 -1.16
CA PRO A 120 -17.40 -15.97 -2.21
C PRO A 120 -16.58 -15.41 -3.38
N SER A 121 -15.51 -16.11 -3.78
CA SER A 121 -14.77 -15.87 -5.03
C SER A 121 -15.68 -16.17 -6.22
N SER A 122 -16.69 -15.33 -6.43
CA SER A 122 -17.50 -15.32 -7.64
C SER A 122 -18.29 -14.03 -7.67
N THR A 123 -17.78 -13.09 -8.45
CA THR A 123 -18.61 -12.19 -9.25
C THR A 123 -19.84 -12.97 -9.74
N THR A 124 -21.02 -12.56 -9.30
CA THR A 124 -22.29 -12.91 -9.93
C THR A 124 -22.26 -12.51 -11.41
N LEU A 125 -21.83 -13.44 -12.25
CA LEU A 125 -22.15 -13.51 -13.66
C LEU A 125 -22.70 -14.91 -13.90
N LYS A 126 -23.89 -14.91 -14.50
CA LYS A 126 -24.69 -16.05 -14.98
C LYS A 126 -23.84 -17.30 -15.32
N PRO A 127 -24.25 -18.52 -14.91
CA PRO A 127 -23.54 -19.73 -15.28
C PRO A 127 -23.61 -19.92 -16.80
N ALA A 128 -22.46 -19.79 -17.47
CA ALA A 128 -22.22 -20.37 -18.78
C ALA A 128 -21.81 -21.84 -18.58
N PRO A 129 -22.12 -22.73 -19.54
CA PRO A 129 -21.93 -24.16 -19.37
C PRO A 129 -20.44 -24.53 -19.37
N GLU A 130 -20.06 -25.26 -18.33
CA GLU A 130 -19.01 -26.29 -18.27
C GLU A 130 -17.93 -26.22 -19.36
N GLU A 131 -16.90 -25.41 -19.13
CA GLU A 131 -15.54 -25.72 -19.59
C GLU A 131 -14.69 -26.06 -18.36
N GLU A 132 -14.04 -27.23 -18.42
CA GLU A 132 -13.14 -27.75 -17.41
C GLU A 132 -11.92 -26.84 -17.24
N GLY A 133 -11.64 -26.43 -16.00
CA GLY A 133 -10.49 -25.60 -15.63
C GLY A 133 -10.91 -24.31 -14.94
N ALA A 134 -11.67 -24.39 -13.84
CA ALA A 134 -12.03 -23.22 -13.06
C ALA A 134 -10.78 -22.62 -12.41
N ASP A 135 -10.23 -21.57 -13.03
CA ASP A 135 -9.19 -20.71 -12.48
C ASP A 135 -9.63 -20.19 -11.10
N SER A 136 -9.21 -20.88 -10.04
CA SER A 136 -9.21 -20.33 -8.71
C SER A 136 -8.46 -19.00 -8.78
N SER A 137 -9.15 -17.88 -8.53
CA SER A 137 -8.53 -16.55 -8.56
C SER A 137 -7.23 -16.58 -7.76
N LEU A 138 -6.16 -15.98 -8.33
CA LEU A 138 -4.83 -15.95 -7.70
C LEU A 138 -4.95 -15.55 -6.22
N LEU A 139 -5.76 -14.53 -5.93
CA LEU A 139 -6.07 -14.07 -4.58
C LEU A 139 -6.47 -15.19 -3.60
N SER A 140 -7.35 -16.13 -3.99
CA SER A 140 -7.80 -17.23 -3.12
C SER A 140 -6.65 -18.12 -2.65
N SER A 141 -5.64 -18.31 -3.51
CA SER A 141 -4.44 -19.10 -3.16
C SER A 141 -3.43 -18.35 -2.27
N LEU A 142 -3.53 -17.02 -2.21
CA LEU A 142 -2.61 -16.14 -1.49
C LEU A 142 -3.08 -15.77 -0.08
N ILE A 143 -4.38 -15.95 0.21
CA ILE A 143 -4.95 -15.67 1.54
C ILE A 143 -4.44 -16.72 2.54
N PRO A 144 -3.77 -16.31 3.63
CA PRO A 144 -3.27 -17.25 4.62
C PRO A 144 -4.43 -17.89 5.38
N LYS A 145 -4.35 -19.21 5.60
CA LYS A 145 -5.34 -19.93 6.36
C LYS A 145 -5.18 -19.66 7.85
N MET A 146 -6.08 -18.87 8.41
CA MET A 146 -6.13 -18.53 9.83
C MET A 146 -6.74 -19.67 10.65
N LEU A 147 -5.98 -20.18 11.62
CA LEU A 147 -6.39 -21.28 12.49
C LEU A 147 -6.99 -20.79 13.80
N LYS A 148 -6.41 -19.74 14.39
CA LYS A 148 -6.92 -19.13 15.63
C LYS A 148 -6.52 -17.66 15.68
N HIS A 149 -7.45 -16.83 16.15
CA HIS A 149 -7.18 -15.44 16.54
C HIS A 149 -7.63 -15.21 17.98
N SER A 150 -6.86 -14.41 18.73
CA SER A 150 -7.29 -13.86 20.00
C SER A 150 -6.88 -12.39 20.09
N SER A 151 -7.88 -11.53 20.27
CA SER A 151 -7.68 -10.11 20.61
C SER A 151 -7.48 -9.87 22.11
N ASN A 152 -7.66 -10.88 22.96
CA ASN A 152 -7.49 -10.76 24.40
C ASN A 152 -6.09 -11.21 24.85
N THR A 153 -5.64 -10.68 25.98
CA THR A 153 -4.35 -11.00 26.61
C THR A 153 -4.43 -12.14 27.63
N LYS A 154 -5.61 -12.75 27.84
CA LYS A 154 -5.81 -13.77 28.88
C LYS A 154 -5.09 -15.09 28.54
N GLU A 155 -5.04 -15.45 27.25
CA GLU A 155 -4.42 -16.71 26.82
C GLU A 155 -2.88 -16.62 26.72
N MET A 156 -2.34 -15.57 26.08
CA MET A 156 -0.92 -15.45 25.70
C MET A 156 -0.22 -14.16 26.19
N GLY A 157 -0.87 -13.34 27.01
CA GLY A 157 -0.34 -12.04 27.45
C GLY A 157 -0.35 -10.95 26.38
N TYR A 158 -0.44 -11.33 25.11
CA TYR A 158 -0.54 -10.46 23.94
C TYR A 158 -1.63 -10.98 22.99
N PRO A 159 -2.33 -10.09 22.27
CA PRO A 159 -3.11 -10.46 21.09
C PRO A 159 -2.24 -11.16 20.05
N TYR A 160 -2.81 -12.17 19.41
CA TYR A 160 -2.08 -13.04 18.50
C TYR A 160 -2.99 -13.66 17.44
N THR A 161 -2.37 -14.11 16.37
CA THR A 161 -3.02 -14.92 15.33
C THR A 161 -2.09 -16.07 14.93
N ILE A 162 -2.65 -17.27 14.78
CA ILE A 162 -1.95 -18.46 14.30
C ILE A 162 -2.49 -18.80 12.91
N PHE A 163 -1.57 -18.97 11.96
CA PHE A 163 -1.83 -19.34 10.58
C PHE A 163 -1.17 -20.68 10.24
N GLU A 164 -1.65 -21.33 9.18
CA GLU A 164 -0.83 -22.32 8.47
C GLU A 164 0.39 -21.62 7.86
N GLN A 165 1.54 -22.32 7.83
CA GLN A 165 2.75 -21.78 7.24
C GLN A 165 2.57 -21.63 5.72
N VAL A 166 2.89 -20.44 5.21
CA VAL A 166 2.90 -20.16 3.77
C VAL A 166 4.33 -20.40 3.24
N SER A 167 4.45 -21.07 2.09
CA SER A 167 5.74 -21.31 1.44
C SER A 167 6.40 -20.03 0.94
N GLY A 168 7.72 -20.06 0.79
CA GLY A 168 8.50 -18.98 0.17
C GLY A 168 9.18 -18.05 1.16
N SER A 169 9.81 -17.01 0.60
CA SER A 169 10.58 -15.99 1.34
C SER A 169 10.26 -14.60 0.79
N SER A 170 10.61 -13.54 1.50
CA SER A 170 10.34 -12.17 1.04
C SER A 170 11.00 -11.89 -0.31
N LEU A 171 10.30 -11.19 -1.19
CA LEU A 171 10.82 -10.78 -2.50
C LEU A 171 12.12 -9.98 -2.36
N SER A 172 12.24 -9.15 -1.32
CA SER A 172 13.47 -8.39 -1.01
C SER A 172 14.69 -9.30 -0.82
N SER A 173 14.52 -10.43 -0.13
CA SER A 173 15.60 -11.41 0.07
C SER A 173 15.95 -12.22 -1.19
N GLN A 174 15.03 -12.32 -2.15
CA GLN A 174 15.22 -13.06 -3.40
C GLN A 174 15.61 -12.15 -4.57
N SER A 175 15.41 -10.85 -4.45
CA SER A 175 15.53 -9.85 -5.52
C SER A 175 16.84 -9.93 -6.30
N ILE A 176 17.97 -10.11 -5.60
CA ILE A 176 19.31 -10.19 -6.20
C ILE A 176 19.53 -11.45 -7.06
N TYR A 177 18.68 -12.45 -6.90
CA TYR A 177 18.79 -13.72 -7.62
C TYR A 177 17.79 -13.82 -8.79
N LEU A 178 16.87 -12.86 -8.93
CA LEU A 178 15.87 -12.85 -10.00
C LEU A 178 16.45 -12.23 -11.27
N THR A 179 16.20 -12.88 -12.39
CA THR A 179 16.37 -12.29 -13.73
C THR A 179 15.33 -11.19 -13.95
N VAL A 180 15.58 -10.33 -14.95
CA VAL A 180 14.63 -9.27 -15.34
C VAL A 180 13.27 -9.84 -15.72
N SER A 181 13.24 -10.98 -16.44
CA SER A 181 12.01 -11.66 -16.85
C SER A 181 11.24 -12.25 -15.67
N GLU A 182 11.93 -12.89 -14.72
CA GLU A 182 11.33 -13.38 -13.48
C GLU A 182 10.76 -12.23 -12.64
N ARG A 183 11.51 -11.13 -12.48
CA ARG A 183 11.01 -9.94 -11.77
C ARG A 183 9.77 -9.35 -12.44
N ARG A 184 9.78 -9.22 -13.77
CA ARG A 184 8.60 -8.77 -14.52
C ARG A 184 7.41 -9.69 -14.28
N HIS A 185 7.62 -11.01 -14.26
CA HIS A 185 6.56 -11.98 -14.01
C HIS A 185 5.98 -11.87 -12.59
N VAL A 186 6.82 -11.70 -11.57
CA VAL A 186 6.39 -11.41 -10.19
C VAL A 186 5.57 -10.12 -10.14
N ASP A 187 6.05 -9.05 -10.76
CA ASP A 187 5.33 -7.77 -10.81
C ASP A 187 3.96 -7.92 -11.49
N THR A 188 3.85 -8.74 -12.55
CA THR A 188 2.56 -9.09 -13.18
C THR A 188 1.61 -9.77 -12.20
N GLN A 189 2.09 -10.72 -11.39
CA GLN A 189 1.28 -11.38 -10.36
C GLN A 189 0.84 -10.37 -9.27
N ILE A 190 1.72 -9.45 -8.87
CA ILE A 190 1.37 -8.35 -7.94
C ILE A 190 0.27 -7.46 -8.56
N GLY A 191 0.39 -7.11 -9.85
CA GLY A 191 -0.64 -6.36 -10.57
C GLY A 191 -2.00 -7.04 -10.56
N LYS A 192 -2.02 -8.35 -10.83
CA LYS A 192 -3.25 -9.17 -10.77
C LYS A 192 -3.83 -9.21 -9.35
N LEU A 193 -3.00 -9.43 -8.33
CA LEU A 193 -3.42 -9.41 -6.92
C LEU A 193 -4.06 -8.07 -6.53
N VAL A 194 -3.41 -6.95 -6.85
CA VAL A 194 -3.93 -5.61 -6.52
C VAL A 194 -5.24 -5.33 -7.26
N ARG A 195 -5.38 -5.81 -8.50
CA ARG A 195 -6.65 -5.75 -9.24
C ARG A 195 -7.74 -6.59 -8.58
N ASP A 196 -7.44 -7.84 -8.24
CA ASP A 196 -8.39 -8.77 -7.60
C ASP A 196 -8.89 -8.21 -6.27
N LEU A 197 -8.01 -7.60 -5.46
CA LEU A 197 -8.39 -6.86 -4.25
C LEU A 197 -9.33 -5.69 -4.57
N ALA A 198 -9.00 -4.87 -5.57
CA ALA A 198 -9.81 -3.71 -5.95
C ALA A 198 -11.19 -4.07 -6.53
N LEU A 199 -11.40 -5.31 -6.97
CA LEU A 199 -12.72 -5.82 -7.38
C LEU A 199 -13.63 -6.07 -6.18
N ILE A 200 -13.09 -6.27 -4.98
CA ILE A 200 -13.84 -6.47 -3.76
C ILE A 200 -14.25 -5.11 -3.19
N THR A 201 -15.55 -4.88 -3.03
CA THR A 201 -16.09 -3.63 -2.48
C THR A 201 -16.54 -3.78 -1.03
N SER A 202 -16.59 -2.67 -0.31
CA SER A 202 -17.06 -2.63 1.08
C SER A 202 -18.44 -3.27 1.25
N PRO A 203 -18.64 -4.15 2.25
CA PRO A 203 -19.93 -4.77 2.51
C PRO A 203 -20.99 -3.78 3.01
N THR A 204 -20.57 -2.63 3.53
CA THR A 204 -21.46 -1.59 4.07
C THR A 204 -21.58 -0.38 3.15
N GLY A 205 -20.86 -0.36 2.02
CA GLY A 205 -20.77 0.82 1.15
C GLY A 205 -20.00 1.99 1.77
N THR A 206 -19.38 1.80 2.94
CA THR A 206 -18.58 2.84 3.63
C THR A 206 -17.08 2.65 3.43
N PHE A 207 -16.32 3.72 3.63
CA PHE A 207 -14.88 3.82 3.43
C PHE A 207 -14.09 3.70 4.75
N GLY A 208 -12.80 3.35 4.64
CA GLY A 208 -11.84 3.38 5.74
C GLY A 208 -11.24 2.01 6.08
N PRO A 209 -10.48 1.92 7.19
CA PRO A 209 -9.83 0.67 7.61
C PRO A 209 -10.82 -0.48 7.76
N VAL A 210 -10.40 -1.70 7.40
CA VAL A 210 -11.25 -2.90 7.44
C VAL A 210 -11.94 -3.08 8.80
N ILE A 211 -11.24 -2.83 9.90
CA ILE A 211 -11.82 -2.92 11.25
C ILE A 211 -13.02 -2.00 11.49
N LYS A 212 -13.06 -0.82 10.85
CA LYS A 212 -14.17 0.13 10.94
C LYS A 212 -15.32 -0.26 10.03
N VAL A 213 -15.01 -0.81 8.87
CA VAL A 213 -15.98 -1.13 7.82
C VAL A 213 -16.68 -2.47 8.06
N CYS A 214 -15.93 -3.51 8.42
CA CYS A 214 -16.43 -4.87 8.60
C CYS A 214 -16.89 -5.16 10.05
N GLY A 215 -16.59 -4.29 11.01
CA GLY A 215 -16.81 -4.54 12.44
C GLY A 215 -15.84 -5.60 13.00
N ASP A 216 -16.10 -6.04 14.23
CA ASP A 216 -15.33 -7.09 14.91
C ASP A 216 -16.11 -8.42 14.94
N PRO A 217 -15.78 -9.40 14.08
CA PRO A 217 -16.43 -10.71 14.07
C PRO A 217 -16.02 -11.59 15.27
N PHE A 218 -15.02 -11.18 16.05
CA PHE A 218 -14.48 -11.92 17.20
C PHE A 218 -15.00 -11.40 18.55
N ALA A 219 -15.76 -10.31 18.56
CA ALA A 219 -16.39 -9.77 19.76
C ALA A 219 -17.52 -10.68 20.27
N GLN A 220 -17.30 -11.37 21.39
CA GLN A 220 -18.34 -12.17 22.04
C GLN A 220 -19.42 -11.26 22.64
N GLY A 221 -20.68 -11.45 22.23
CA GLY A 221 -21.83 -10.72 22.75
C GLY A 221 -22.13 -9.36 22.09
N ALA A 222 -21.42 -9.02 21.01
CA ALA A 222 -21.76 -7.84 20.21
C ALA A 222 -23.05 -8.07 19.42
N SER A 223 -23.98 -7.12 19.48
CA SER A 223 -25.14 -7.12 18.58
C SER A 223 -24.66 -6.94 17.13
N PRO A 224 -25.23 -7.65 16.14
CA PRO A 224 -24.90 -7.42 14.74
C PRO A 224 -25.20 -5.95 14.40
N GLY A 225 -24.15 -5.16 14.14
CA GLY A 225 -24.23 -3.73 13.83
C GLY A 225 -23.62 -2.78 14.87
N ALA A 226 -23.24 -3.24 16.07
CA ALA A 226 -22.57 -2.39 17.06
C ALA A 226 -21.07 -2.27 16.75
N GLY A 227 -20.69 -1.35 15.86
CA GLY A 227 -19.28 -0.99 15.59
C GLY A 227 -18.85 -1.02 14.13
N ALA A 228 -19.72 -1.45 13.20
CA ALA A 228 -19.49 -1.30 11.76
C ALA A 228 -20.08 0.04 11.29
N GLY A 229 -19.25 0.86 10.65
CA GLY A 229 -19.61 2.21 10.24
C GLY A 229 -18.35 2.96 9.82
N GLY A 230 -17.87 2.68 8.61
CA GLY A 230 -16.82 3.48 7.99
C GLY A 230 -17.31 4.90 7.68
N ALA A 231 -16.47 5.67 7.02
CA ALA A 231 -16.83 6.99 6.52
C ALA A 231 -17.81 6.92 5.34
N GLU A 232 -18.69 7.89 5.22
CA GLU A 232 -19.59 8.02 4.07
C GLU A 232 -18.86 8.38 2.76
N THR A 233 -17.75 9.12 2.86
CA THR A 233 -16.93 9.49 1.70
C THR A 233 -15.47 9.10 1.88
N TRP A 234 -14.80 8.84 0.76
CA TRP A 234 -13.36 8.60 0.77
C TRP A 234 -12.58 9.79 1.32
N SER A 235 -13.00 11.02 1.01
CA SER A 235 -12.34 12.23 1.55
C SER A 235 -12.33 12.23 3.08
N PHE A 236 -13.45 11.89 3.73
CA PHE A 236 -13.52 11.88 5.19
C PHE A 236 -12.71 10.73 5.81
N ALA A 237 -12.74 9.54 5.20
CA ALA A 237 -11.89 8.42 5.64
C ALA A 237 -10.40 8.78 5.53
N PHE A 238 -9.99 9.36 4.41
CA PHE A 238 -8.60 9.70 4.16
C PHE A 238 -8.12 10.86 5.02
N ASP A 239 -8.95 11.90 5.23
CA ASP A 239 -8.65 12.99 6.17
C ASP A 239 -8.41 12.45 7.59
N ALA A 240 -9.19 11.44 8.03
CA ALA A 240 -8.96 10.80 9.32
C ALA A 240 -7.62 10.04 9.40
N LEU A 241 -7.18 9.40 8.31
CA LEU A 241 -5.86 8.74 8.24
C LEU A 241 -4.72 9.77 8.32
N VAL A 242 -4.87 10.88 7.60
CA VAL A 242 -3.88 11.97 7.57
C VAL A 242 -3.80 12.66 8.93
N GLU A 243 -4.93 13.02 9.52
CA GLU A 243 -4.93 13.63 10.85
C GLU A 243 -4.37 12.68 11.91
N SER A 244 -4.63 11.37 11.81
CA SER A 244 -4.03 10.40 12.72
C SER A 244 -2.50 10.49 12.74
N ILE A 245 -1.85 10.54 11.56
CA ILE A 245 -0.39 10.61 11.50
C ILE A 245 0.16 12.01 11.84
N LEU A 246 -0.57 13.08 11.51
CA LEU A 246 -0.19 14.43 11.92
C LEU A 246 -0.24 14.60 13.44
N ARG A 247 -1.24 14.02 14.12
CA ARG A 247 -1.30 13.97 15.59
C ARG A 247 -0.15 13.17 16.19
N ASP A 248 0.23 12.06 15.57
CA ASP A 248 1.42 11.31 15.99
C ASP A 248 2.70 12.16 15.85
N GLY A 249 2.82 12.94 14.76
CA GLY A 249 3.90 13.91 14.59
C GLY A 249 3.92 15.00 15.65
N GLU A 250 2.77 15.60 15.96
CA GLU A 250 2.62 16.64 16.99
C GLU A 250 3.02 16.12 18.38
N ASP A 251 2.56 14.92 18.75
CA ASP A 251 2.89 14.28 20.03
C ASP A 251 4.39 14.00 20.20
N MET A 252 5.09 13.79 19.08
CA MET A 252 6.54 13.60 19.05
C MET A 252 7.31 14.91 18.78
N SER A 253 6.61 16.04 18.68
CA SER A 253 7.19 17.34 18.35
C SER A 253 8.01 17.32 17.05
N VAL A 254 7.60 16.50 16.08
CA VAL A 254 8.23 16.45 14.77
C VAL A 254 7.99 17.78 14.06
N LEU A 255 9.04 18.41 13.54
CA LEU A 255 8.91 19.64 12.77
C LEU A 255 8.38 19.32 11.37
N LEU A 256 7.08 19.55 11.14
CA LEU A 256 6.42 19.41 9.85
C LEU A 256 5.66 20.70 9.50
N PRO A 257 5.42 20.99 8.21
CA PRO A 257 4.59 22.11 7.79
C PRO A 257 3.09 21.78 7.95
N TYR A 258 2.64 21.48 9.18
CA TYR A 258 1.31 20.97 9.50
C TYR A 258 0.18 21.77 8.86
N GLU A 259 0.17 23.09 9.01
CA GLU A 259 -0.87 23.96 8.45
C GLU A 259 -0.88 23.96 6.91
N THR A 260 0.29 23.86 6.27
CA THR A 260 0.38 23.73 4.82
C THR A 260 -0.16 22.39 4.35
N ILE A 261 0.17 21.31 5.06
CA ILE A 261 -0.37 19.97 4.77
C ILE A 261 -1.89 20.01 4.88
N ARG A 262 -2.44 20.39 6.04
CA ARG A 262 -3.90 20.48 6.27
C ARG A 262 -4.62 21.31 5.22
N ARG A 263 -4.04 22.47 4.85
CA ARG A 263 -4.56 23.34 3.79
C ARG A 263 -4.60 22.64 2.43
N GLN A 264 -3.55 21.92 2.03
CA GLN A 264 -3.51 21.23 0.74
C GLN A 264 -4.56 20.11 0.66
N PHE A 265 -4.68 19.30 1.71
CA PHE A 265 -5.66 18.21 1.76
C PHE A 265 -7.10 18.76 1.76
N SER A 266 -7.35 19.82 2.53
CA SER A 266 -8.65 20.51 2.54
C SER A 266 -9.00 21.10 1.16
N ARG A 267 -8.04 21.79 0.52
CA ARG A 267 -8.21 22.43 -0.80
C ARG A 267 -8.55 21.41 -1.88
N LEU A 268 -7.91 20.24 -1.85
CA LEU A 268 -8.04 19.21 -2.89
C LEU A 268 -8.99 18.07 -2.48
N SER A 269 -9.70 18.20 -1.35
CA SER A 269 -10.63 17.20 -0.81
C SER A 269 -11.71 16.78 -1.81
N TRP A 270 -12.09 17.68 -2.71
CA TRP A 270 -13.07 17.40 -3.77
C TRP A 270 -12.61 16.32 -4.76
N ARG A 271 -11.30 16.20 -5.02
CA ARG A 271 -10.74 15.10 -5.82
C ARG A 271 -10.93 13.76 -5.13
N LEU A 272 -10.77 13.72 -3.80
CA LEU A 272 -11.01 12.51 -3.01
C LEU A 272 -12.50 12.17 -2.94
N LYS A 273 -13.40 13.16 -2.94
CA LYS A 273 -14.86 12.95 -3.00
C LYS A 273 -15.34 12.32 -4.32
N ALA A 274 -14.55 12.43 -5.38
CA ALA A 274 -14.86 11.82 -6.67
C ALA A 274 -14.72 10.29 -6.65
N VAL A 275 -14.08 9.73 -5.62
CA VAL A 275 -14.04 8.28 -5.39
C VAL A 275 -15.31 7.87 -4.66
N THR A 276 -16.18 7.15 -5.35
CA THR A 276 -17.51 6.79 -4.85
C THR A 276 -17.64 5.30 -4.51
N THR A 277 -16.76 4.46 -5.04
CA THR A 277 -16.75 3.03 -4.77
C THR A 277 -15.65 2.67 -3.75
N PRO A 278 -16.01 2.24 -2.53
CA PRO A 278 -15.04 1.80 -1.52
C PRO A 278 -14.45 0.42 -1.87
N ARG A 279 -13.30 0.41 -2.52
CA ARG A 279 -12.61 -0.81 -3.00
C ARG A 279 -11.54 -1.26 -2.01
N LEU A 280 -11.41 -2.56 -1.80
CA LEU A 280 -10.35 -3.08 -0.93
C LEU A 280 -8.98 -2.80 -1.56
N THR A 281 -8.12 -2.14 -0.79
CA THR A 281 -6.75 -1.83 -1.16
C THR A 281 -5.81 -2.16 0.00
N LEU A 282 -4.63 -2.66 -0.34
CA LEU A 282 -3.51 -2.85 0.57
C LEU A 282 -2.40 -1.86 0.16
N PRO A 283 -2.16 -0.79 0.96
CA PRO A 283 -1.21 0.25 0.60
C PRO A 283 0.21 -0.24 0.29
N ASP A 284 0.63 -1.36 0.88
CA ASP A 284 1.96 -1.96 0.79
C ASP A 284 1.99 -3.30 0.04
N ALA A 285 0.96 -3.62 -0.77
CA ALA A 285 0.92 -4.86 -1.54
C ALA A 285 2.06 -5.03 -2.56
N GLY A 286 2.77 -3.96 -2.92
CA GLY A 286 3.94 -3.98 -3.81
C GLY A 286 5.28 -3.86 -3.10
N ASP A 287 5.31 -3.85 -1.76
CA ASP A 287 6.57 -3.79 -1.02
C ASP A 287 7.29 -5.15 -1.08
N ASP A 288 8.52 -5.16 -1.61
CA ASP A 288 9.35 -6.35 -1.71
C ASP A 288 9.57 -7.04 -0.33
N ALA A 289 9.46 -6.32 0.80
CA ALA A 289 9.54 -6.92 2.14
C ALA A 289 8.25 -7.67 2.55
N VAL A 290 7.09 -7.28 1.99
CA VAL A 290 5.78 -7.84 2.29
C VAL A 290 5.45 -9.03 1.39
N VAL A 291 5.81 -8.95 0.10
CA VAL A 291 5.49 -9.98 -0.88
C VAL A 291 6.32 -11.23 -0.63
N LEU A 292 5.67 -12.39 -0.54
CA LEU A 292 6.33 -13.70 -0.44
C LEU A 292 6.40 -14.35 -1.83
N VAL A 293 7.58 -14.86 -2.17
CA VAL A 293 7.83 -15.60 -3.41
C VAL A 293 8.51 -16.92 -3.14
N GLU A 294 8.18 -17.90 -3.96
CA GLU A 294 8.83 -19.21 -4.03
C GLU A 294 9.48 -19.36 -5.39
N ARG A 295 10.75 -19.79 -5.40
CA ARG A 295 11.47 -20.10 -6.62
C ARG A 295 11.67 -21.60 -6.75
N ARG A 296 11.47 -22.14 -7.95
CA ARG A 296 11.83 -23.51 -8.28
C ARG A 296 13.21 -23.54 -8.91
N LEU A 297 14.05 -24.42 -8.36
CA LEU A 297 15.41 -24.67 -8.85
C LEU A 297 15.40 -26.04 -9.52
N GLU A 298 14.77 -26.16 -10.70
CA GLU A 298 14.93 -27.36 -11.52
C GLU A 298 16.10 -27.18 -12.50
N GLU A 299 16.79 -28.29 -12.83
CA GLU A 299 17.89 -28.28 -13.79
C GLU A 299 17.34 -28.14 -15.22
N GLY A 300 17.29 -26.91 -15.73
CA GLY A 300 16.92 -26.60 -17.11
C GLY A 300 16.44 -25.15 -17.27
N PRO A 301 16.34 -24.64 -18.52
CA PRO A 301 15.71 -23.34 -18.76
C PRO A 301 14.21 -23.43 -18.47
N LEU A 302 13.81 -23.05 -17.25
CA LEU A 302 12.41 -22.87 -16.89
C LEU A 302 11.86 -21.59 -17.53
N SER A 303 10.58 -21.62 -17.89
CA SER A 303 9.86 -20.39 -18.18
C SER A 303 9.81 -19.53 -16.89
N PRO A 304 9.67 -18.20 -16.98
CA PRO A 304 9.49 -17.36 -15.80
C PRO A 304 8.31 -17.79 -14.91
N GLU A 305 7.27 -18.39 -15.51
CA GLU A 305 6.05 -18.85 -14.85
C GLU A 305 6.29 -20.10 -13.99
N ASP A 306 7.20 -20.96 -14.43
CA ASP A 306 7.60 -22.17 -13.70
C ASP A 306 8.72 -21.89 -12.69
N ALA A 307 9.50 -20.83 -12.92
CA ALA A 307 10.69 -20.50 -12.13
C ALA A 307 10.36 -19.76 -10.82
N VAL A 308 9.38 -18.85 -10.82
CA VAL A 308 9.04 -18.03 -9.65
C VAL A 308 7.55 -17.75 -9.54
N ARG A 309 7.01 -17.83 -8.33
CA ARG A 309 5.60 -17.54 -8.06
C ARG A 309 5.42 -16.77 -6.76
N VAL A 310 4.46 -15.85 -6.75
CA VAL A 310 3.97 -15.19 -5.54
C VAL A 310 3.15 -16.20 -4.75
N THR A 311 3.49 -16.40 -3.48
CA THR A 311 2.84 -17.39 -2.60
C THR A 311 1.99 -16.77 -1.50
N GLY A 312 2.17 -15.47 -1.24
CA GLY A 312 1.32 -14.75 -0.30
C GLY A 312 1.85 -13.36 0.02
N LEU A 313 1.18 -12.73 0.99
CA LEU A 313 1.63 -11.51 1.64
C LEU A 313 1.90 -11.80 3.11
N ARG A 314 2.98 -11.23 3.65
CA ARG A 314 3.36 -11.40 5.06
C ARG A 314 2.48 -10.58 6.01
N HIS A 315 1.78 -9.55 5.51
CA HIS A 315 0.99 -8.62 6.31
C HIS A 315 -0.32 -8.25 5.61
N TRP A 316 -1.44 -8.58 6.25
CA TRP A 316 -2.79 -8.21 5.80
C TRP A 316 -3.42 -7.09 6.67
N CYS A 317 -2.67 -6.59 7.66
CA CYS A 317 -3.18 -5.66 8.68
C CYS A 317 -3.50 -4.24 8.18
N LYS A 318 -3.03 -3.84 6.99
CA LYS A 318 -3.22 -2.49 6.45
C LYS A 318 -4.38 -2.37 5.46
N GLY A 319 -5.27 -3.36 5.39
CA GLY A 319 -6.43 -3.33 4.51
C GLY A 319 -7.33 -2.13 4.77
N ILE A 320 -7.67 -1.42 3.70
CA ILE A 320 -8.56 -0.26 3.69
C ILE A 320 -9.55 -0.42 2.55
N PHE A 321 -10.81 -0.06 2.78
CA PHE A 321 -11.77 0.17 1.70
C PHE A 321 -11.70 1.63 1.26
N GLY A 322 -11.16 1.89 0.08
CA GLY A 322 -10.74 3.20 -0.38
C GLY A 322 -10.49 3.27 -1.87
N ASP A 323 -9.67 4.23 -2.27
CA ASP A 323 -9.17 4.38 -3.63
C ASP A 323 -8.01 3.39 -3.90
N PRO A 324 -8.08 2.56 -4.97
CA PRO A 324 -6.97 1.68 -5.34
C PRO A 324 -5.63 2.41 -5.52
N LEU A 325 -5.64 3.68 -5.98
CA LEU A 325 -4.44 4.50 -6.17
C LEU A 325 -3.66 4.77 -4.88
N MET A 326 -4.23 4.47 -3.70
CA MET A 326 -3.52 4.56 -2.44
C MET A 326 -2.36 3.53 -2.33
N SER A 327 -2.42 2.44 -3.09
CA SER A 327 -1.34 1.46 -3.17
C SER A 327 -0.04 2.07 -3.70
N SER A 328 1.09 1.73 -3.08
CA SER A 328 2.43 2.18 -3.50
C SER A 328 2.79 1.72 -4.92
N CYS A 329 2.15 0.65 -5.42
CA CYS A 329 2.38 0.14 -6.78
C CYS A 329 2.12 1.17 -7.87
N PHE A 330 1.22 2.13 -7.63
CA PHE A 330 0.88 3.17 -8.61
C PHE A 330 1.88 4.32 -8.67
N GLU A 331 2.83 4.41 -7.72
CA GLU A 331 3.75 5.54 -7.66
C GLU A 331 4.76 5.56 -8.81
N ASN A 332 5.30 4.39 -9.15
CA ASN A 332 6.20 4.14 -10.28
C ASN A 332 5.90 2.73 -10.82
N PRO A 333 4.76 2.53 -11.51
CA PRO A 333 4.30 1.20 -11.89
C PRO A 333 5.26 0.58 -12.90
N SER A 334 5.74 -0.63 -12.63
CA SER A 334 6.51 -1.39 -13.61
C SER A 334 5.63 -1.84 -14.77
N GLU A 335 6.24 -2.22 -15.89
CA GLU A 335 5.51 -2.76 -17.04
C GLU A 335 4.77 -4.06 -16.68
N GLY A 336 5.39 -4.92 -15.85
CA GLY A 336 4.78 -6.14 -15.34
C GLY A 336 3.54 -5.83 -14.49
N PHE A 337 3.69 -4.95 -13.49
CA PHE A 337 2.56 -4.52 -12.66
C PHE A 337 1.42 -3.96 -13.52
N SER A 338 1.74 -3.09 -14.48
CA SER A 338 0.76 -2.48 -15.37
C SER A 338 0.01 -3.52 -16.21
N ALA A 339 0.72 -4.56 -16.69
CA ALA A 339 0.10 -5.66 -17.43
C ALA A 339 -0.86 -6.46 -16.54
N GLY A 340 -0.43 -6.82 -15.32
CA GLY A 340 -1.28 -7.52 -14.36
C GLY A 340 -2.49 -6.70 -13.89
N TRP A 341 -2.31 -5.39 -13.68
CA TRP A 341 -3.37 -4.48 -13.22
C TRP A 341 -4.45 -4.25 -14.28
N LYS A 342 -4.10 -4.19 -15.57
CA LYS A 342 -5.08 -4.04 -16.65
C LYS A 342 -6.07 -5.21 -16.65
N GLY A 343 -5.56 -6.43 -16.44
CA GLY A 343 -6.35 -7.67 -16.49
C GLY A 343 -7.06 -7.86 -17.83
N ASP A 344 -7.91 -8.89 -17.91
CA ASP A 344 -8.67 -9.23 -19.13
C ASP A 344 -10.03 -8.51 -19.21
N ALA A 345 -10.48 -7.93 -18.11
CA ALA A 345 -11.79 -7.27 -18.02
C ALA A 345 -11.70 -5.79 -18.38
N ASP A 346 -12.58 -5.33 -19.29
CA ASP A 346 -12.73 -3.94 -19.77
C ASP A 346 -13.25 -2.94 -18.70
N LYS A 347 -13.24 -3.33 -17.42
CA LYS A 347 -13.63 -2.46 -16.32
C LYS A 347 -12.44 -1.67 -15.82
N ASP A 348 -12.51 -0.37 -16.02
CA ASP A 348 -11.64 0.56 -15.31
C ASP A 348 -12.06 0.65 -13.83
N LEU A 349 -11.12 0.38 -12.94
CA LEU A 349 -11.33 0.44 -11.50
C LEU A 349 -10.92 1.79 -10.90
N ILE A 350 -10.25 2.64 -11.68
CA ILE A 350 -9.82 3.97 -11.26
C ILE A 350 -10.90 4.99 -11.63
N GLU A 351 -11.61 5.47 -10.61
CA GLU A 351 -12.59 6.56 -10.76
C GLU A 351 -11.90 7.90 -11.00
N ASP A 352 -12.57 8.87 -11.64
CA ASP A 352 -12.04 10.22 -11.90
C ASP A 352 -10.58 10.20 -12.41
N ARG A 353 -10.39 9.69 -13.63
CA ARG A 353 -9.07 9.63 -14.29
C ARG A 353 -8.40 11.00 -14.40
N GLU A 354 -9.17 12.05 -14.64
CA GLU A 354 -8.65 13.41 -14.74
C GLU A 354 -8.04 13.89 -13.42
N GLY A 355 -8.65 13.52 -12.28
CA GLY A 355 -8.12 13.82 -10.94
C GLY A 355 -7.16 12.78 -10.36
N ALA A 356 -6.89 11.68 -11.06
CA ALA A 356 -6.08 10.56 -10.55
C ALA A 356 -4.67 11.01 -10.13
N ASN A 357 -4.01 11.81 -10.96
CA ASN A 357 -2.67 12.33 -10.65
C ASN A 357 -2.67 13.20 -9.38
N THR A 358 -3.68 14.04 -9.18
CA THR A 358 -3.82 14.83 -7.95
C THR A 358 -3.99 13.94 -6.73
N ARG A 359 -4.82 12.90 -6.81
CA ARG A 359 -4.98 11.94 -5.70
C ARG A 359 -3.68 11.19 -5.41
N MET A 360 -2.94 10.79 -6.43
CA MET A 360 -1.62 10.17 -6.27
C MET A 360 -0.64 11.09 -5.54
N LEU A 361 -0.64 12.40 -5.81
CA LEU A 361 0.17 13.37 -5.06
C LEU A 361 -0.26 13.45 -3.59
N LEU A 362 -1.56 13.44 -3.30
CA LEU A 362 -2.07 13.40 -1.91
C LEU A 362 -1.62 12.12 -1.18
N TYR A 363 -1.69 10.95 -1.83
CA TYR A 363 -1.23 9.69 -1.24
C TYR A 363 0.29 9.65 -1.04
N ARG A 364 1.07 10.18 -1.98
CA ARG A 364 2.53 10.32 -1.86
C ARG A 364 2.91 11.26 -0.71
N CYS A 365 2.17 12.35 -0.54
CA CYS A 365 2.32 13.26 0.60
C CYS A 365 2.03 12.56 1.93
N TYR A 366 0.92 11.83 2.03
CA TYR A 366 0.59 11.01 3.20
C TYR A 366 1.69 10.00 3.54
N ARG A 367 2.19 9.24 2.55
CA ARG A 367 3.28 8.27 2.76
C ARG A 367 4.56 8.94 3.26
N ALA A 368 4.95 10.08 2.67
CA ALA A 368 6.12 10.82 3.13
C ALA A 368 5.98 11.32 4.58
N ILE A 369 4.78 11.72 5.01
CA ILE A 369 4.52 12.10 6.42
C ILE A 369 4.68 10.87 7.33
N VAL A 370 4.10 9.73 6.96
CA VAL A 370 4.24 8.47 7.71
C VAL A 370 5.72 8.09 7.84
N ASP A 371 6.48 8.13 6.74
CA ASP A 371 7.90 7.82 6.70
C ASP A 371 8.76 8.77 7.55
N ILE A 372 8.36 10.03 7.75
CA ILE A 372 9.06 10.93 8.67
C ILE A 372 8.72 10.57 10.11
N VAL A 373 7.42 10.51 10.44
CA VAL A 373 6.96 10.34 11.83
C VAL A 373 7.39 8.99 12.42
N ILE A 374 7.45 7.94 11.60
CA ILE A 374 7.88 6.60 12.05
C ILE A 374 9.31 6.58 12.57
N GLU A 375 10.21 7.40 12.01
CA GLU A 375 11.62 7.47 12.44
C GLU A 375 11.77 8.09 13.85
N TYR A 376 10.77 8.86 14.30
CA TYR A 376 10.72 9.40 15.67
C TYR A 376 10.09 8.41 16.65
N TYR A 377 9.11 7.63 16.22
CA TYR A 377 8.49 6.59 17.06
C TYR A 377 9.41 5.39 17.25
N ARG A 378 10.16 5.02 16.22
CA ARG A 378 11.00 3.82 16.17
C ARG A 378 12.32 4.12 15.46
N PRO A 379 13.25 4.83 16.11
CA PRO A 379 14.57 5.08 15.55
C PRO A 379 15.32 3.77 15.26
N ARG A 380 16.00 3.72 14.13
CA ARG A 380 16.80 2.62 13.61
C ARG A 380 18.17 3.14 13.15
N ASN A 381 19.03 2.22 12.76
CA ASN A 381 20.25 2.58 12.06
C ASN A 381 19.87 3.32 10.76
N GLU A 382 20.59 4.40 10.46
CA GLU A 382 20.31 5.30 9.33
C GLU A 382 18.99 6.09 9.40
N SER A 383 18.30 6.18 10.56
CA SER A 383 17.07 6.99 10.68
C SER A 383 17.21 8.41 10.16
N SER A 384 18.33 9.09 10.44
CA SER A 384 18.58 10.45 9.91
C SER A 384 18.57 10.50 8.37
N ARG A 385 19.04 9.45 7.70
CA ARG A 385 19.05 9.37 6.25
C ARG A 385 17.65 9.09 5.71
N PHE A 386 16.95 8.09 6.27
CA PHE A 386 15.59 7.75 5.85
C PHE A 386 14.64 8.93 6.06
N GLU A 387 14.74 9.59 7.20
CA GLU A 387 13.98 10.78 7.54
C GLU A 387 14.27 11.93 6.57
N MET A 388 15.55 12.20 6.26
CA MET A 388 15.92 13.24 5.31
C MET A 388 15.40 12.96 3.90
N ASP A 389 15.47 11.71 3.45
CA ASP A 389 14.94 11.32 2.15
C ASP A 389 13.41 11.43 2.09
N ALA A 390 12.71 11.10 3.18
CA ALA A 390 11.28 11.31 3.32
C ALA A 390 10.91 12.81 3.31
N ARG A 391 11.71 13.67 3.96
CA ARG A 391 11.53 15.13 3.90
C ARG A 391 11.72 15.69 2.50
N LYS A 392 12.69 15.20 1.73
CA LYS A 392 12.86 15.60 0.32
C LYS A 392 11.62 15.24 -0.50
N ARG A 393 11.08 14.03 -0.31
CA ARG A 393 9.82 13.60 -0.95
C ARG A 393 8.65 14.50 -0.55
N LEU A 394 8.48 14.78 0.75
CA LEU A 394 7.43 15.67 1.25
C LEU A 394 7.54 17.08 0.67
N THR A 395 8.75 17.63 0.59
CA THR A 395 8.99 18.97 0.04
C THR A 395 8.66 19.02 -1.45
N GLY A 396 9.10 18.01 -2.22
CA GLY A 396 8.79 17.89 -3.64
C GLY A 396 7.29 17.82 -3.91
N VAL A 397 6.59 16.89 -3.23
CA VAL A 397 5.16 16.70 -3.45
C VAL A 397 4.33 17.90 -3.01
N LEU A 398 4.71 18.62 -1.94
CA LEU A 398 4.02 19.85 -1.55
C LEU A 398 4.18 20.98 -2.57
N THR A 399 5.35 21.05 -3.22
CA THR A 399 5.62 22.00 -4.31
C THR A 399 4.76 21.68 -5.53
N GLU A 400 4.67 20.41 -5.91
CA GLU A 400 3.78 19.97 -6.99
C GLU A 400 2.31 20.21 -6.64
N LEU A 401 1.88 19.90 -5.42
CA LEU A 401 0.50 20.15 -4.99
C LEU A 401 0.14 21.63 -5.07
N GLU A 402 1.06 22.55 -4.77
CA GLU A 402 0.83 23.99 -4.86
C GLU A 402 0.43 24.45 -6.26
N THR A 403 0.95 23.84 -7.32
CA THR A 403 0.62 24.20 -8.71
C THR A 403 -0.71 23.62 -9.20
N VAL A 404 -1.20 22.55 -8.57
CA VAL A 404 -2.47 21.91 -8.93
C VAL A 404 -3.64 22.89 -8.79
N ASP A 405 -4.51 22.90 -9.80
CA ASP A 405 -5.70 23.75 -9.96
C ASP A 405 -5.45 25.27 -10.05
N LEU A 406 -4.19 25.76 -9.97
CA LEU A 406 -3.88 27.16 -10.32
C LEU A 406 -4.03 27.39 -11.84
N GLU A 407 -3.73 26.38 -12.65
CA GLU A 407 -3.85 26.43 -14.11
C GLU A 407 -5.31 26.42 -14.60
N GLY A 408 -6.26 25.92 -13.79
CA GLY A 408 -7.70 25.93 -14.07
C GLY A 408 -8.39 27.27 -13.83
N SER A 409 -7.66 28.27 -13.34
CA SER A 409 -8.14 29.64 -13.11
C SER A 409 -7.68 30.64 -14.18
N GLN A 410 -7.24 30.17 -15.35
CA GLN A 410 -7.31 31.01 -16.55
C GLN A 410 -8.78 31.16 -16.94
N THR A 411 -9.43 32.19 -16.40
CA THR A 411 -10.59 32.83 -17.03
C THR A 411 -10.36 32.82 -18.54
N PRO A 412 -11.33 32.42 -19.39
CA PRO A 412 -11.15 32.50 -20.82
C PRO A 412 -10.78 33.94 -21.12
N LYS A 413 -9.54 34.16 -21.59
CA LYS A 413 -9.12 35.45 -22.11
C LYS A 413 -10.15 35.79 -23.16
N ARG A 414 -11.06 36.70 -22.81
CA ARG A 414 -11.99 37.31 -23.75
C ARG A 414 -11.10 37.83 -24.86
N ASN A 415 -11.08 37.11 -25.99
CA ASN A 415 -10.40 37.53 -27.19
C ASN A 415 -10.94 38.93 -27.48
N ARG A 416 -10.14 39.94 -27.13
CA ARG A 416 -10.38 41.30 -27.57
C ARG A 416 -10.01 41.25 -29.04
N THR A 417 -11.01 41.05 -29.88
CA THR A 417 -10.93 41.21 -31.32
C THR A 417 -10.30 42.57 -31.58
N GLU A 418 -9.05 42.58 -32.00
CA GLU A 418 -8.49 43.66 -32.81
C GLU A 418 -9.20 43.60 -34.15
N SER A 419 -10.30 44.33 -34.25
CA SER A 419 -10.93 44.69 -35.50
C SER A 419 -11.34 46.15 -35.40
N MET A 420 -11.13 46.89 -36.49
CA MET A 420 -11.24 48.34 -36.66
C MET A 420 -9.99 49.17 -36.34
N ALA A 421 -8.92 48.90 -37.08
CA ALA A 421 -7.96 49.94 -37.46
C ALA A 421 -7.54 49.74 -38.94
N ALA A 422 -8.48 49.95 -39.87
CA ALA A 422 -8.19 50.14 -41.30
C ALA A 422 -9.47 50.51 -42.07
N ALA A 423 -9.96 51.73 -41.92
CA ALA A 423 -10.81 52.39 -42.92
C ALA A 423 -11.04 53.84 -42.47
N ASP A 424 -10.16 54.75 -42.87
CA ASP A 424 -10.53 56.12 -43.26
C ASP A 424 -9.27 56.95 -43.46
N MET A 425 -8.70 56.88 -44.66
CA MET A 425 -7.88 57.96 -45.23
C MET A 425 -7.72 57.74 -46.74
N THR A 426 -8.79 57.94 -47.52
CA THR A 426 -8.64 58.45 -48.89
C THR A 426 -9.98 58.99 -49.39
N ILE A 427 -10.07 60.31 -49.54
CA ILE A 427 -10.48 61.04 -50.74
C ILE A 427 -10.60 62.52 -50.34
N ALA A 428 -9.54 63.27 -50.63
CA ALA A 428 -9.61 64.71 -50.80
C ALA A 428 -9.69 64.98 -52.30
N LYS A 429 -10.85 65.45 -52.80
CA LYS A 429 -10.95 66.50 -53.83
C LYS A 429 -12.40 66.83 -54.21
N LYS A 430 -12.67 68.14 -54.16
CA LYS A 430 -13.72 68.95 -54.84
C LYS A 430 -15.14 68.91 -54.28
N PHE A 431 -15.56 70.01 -53.63
CA PHE A 431 -16.42 71.11 -54.14
C PHE A 431 -16.73 72.04 -52.94
N LYS A 432 -16.20 73.27 -52.91
CA LYS A 432 -16.78 74.54 -53.39
C LYS A 432 -17.85 75.13 -52.45
N GLY A 433 -17.52 76.30 -51.90
CA GLY A 433 -18.36 77.35 -51.30
C GLY A 433 -17.38 78.41 -50.83
N GLU A 434 -17.04 79.44 -51.61
CA GLU A 434 -17.85 80.60 -52.05
C GLU A 434 -18.28 81.49 -50.86
N ASN A 435 -17.87 82.76 -50.96
CA ASN A 435 -18.05 83.94 -50.08
C ASN A 435 -17.07 84.04 -48.89
N ASP A 436 -16.37 85.15 -48.63
CA ASP A 436 -16.62 86.57 -48.97
C ASP A 436 -15.35 87.42 -48.81
N LYS A 437 -15.26 88.48 -49.63
CA LYS A 437 -14.32 89.64 -49.66
C LYS A 437 -13.00 89.55 -50.43
#